data_AF-A0A9X8HBK9-F1
#
_entry.id   AF-A0A9X8HBK9-F1
#
_cell.length_a   1.000
_cell.length_b   1.000
_cell.length_c   1.000
_cell.angle_alpha   90.00
_cell.angle_beta   90.00
_cell.angle_gamma   90.00
#
_symmetry.space_group_name_H-M   'P 1'
#
loop_
_entity.id
_entity.type
_entity.pdbx_description
1 polymer ?
#
loop_
_entity_poly.entity_id
_entity_poly.type
_entity_poly.pdbx_seq_one_letter_code
_entity_poly.pdbx_strand_id
1 'polypeptide(L)' 'MVCLHHHECHGGCYDYSAAFKASFRPMGPPRCKVVVDRVKRGKVHIDVDNWRGVMAKFFPCDKNNTNAQV' A
#
# COMPACT_ATOMS: atom_id res chain seq x y z
N MET A 1 -2.08 -6.44 -5.45
CA MET A 1 -0.62 -6.35 -5.69
C MET A 1 -0.15 -4.90 -5.68
N VAL A 2 -0.60 -4.03 -6.60
CA VAL A 2 -0.13 -2.62 -6.70
C VAL A 2 -0.16 -1.83 -5.38
N CYS A 3 -1.29 -1.81 -4.66
CA CYS A 3 -1.39 -1.08 -3.39
C CYS A 3 -0.40 -1.59 -2.32
N LEU A 4 -0.09 -2.89 -2.33
CA LEU A 4 0.82 -3.48 -1.35
C LEU A 4 2.28 -3.16 -1.72
N HIS A 5 2.61 -3.26 -3.02
CA HIS A 5 3.90 -2.78 -3.54
C HIS A 5 4.13 -1.31 -3.21
N HIS A 6 3.14 -0.45 -3.46
CA HIS A 6 3.22 0.97 -3.13
C HIS A 6 3.39 1.21 -1.63
N HIS A 7 2.69 0.44 -0.80
CA HIS A 7 2.86 0.50 0.65
C HIS A 7 4.28 0.14 1.09
N GLU A 8 4.87 -0.90 0.50
CA GLU A 8 6.21 -1.37 0.82
C GLU A 8 7.31 -0.45 0.26
N CYS A 9 7.13 0.12 -0.93
CA CYS A 9 8.21 0.79 -1.67
C CYS A 9 8.11 2.31 -1.84
N HIS A 10 6.91 2.90 -1.72
CA HIS A 10 6.66 4.30 -2.10
C HIS A 10 6.10 5.15 -0.96
N GLY A 11 6.44 4.81 0.29
CA GLY A 11 6.11 5.65 1.44
C GLY A 11 4.76 5.33 2.09
N GLY A 12 4.25 4.12 1.88
CA GLY A 12 3.10 3.61 2.62
C GLY A 12 1.74 3.98 2.03
N CYS A 13 0.71 3.40 2.62
CA CYS A 13 -0.69 3.67 2.32
C CYS A 13 -1.34 3.88 3.67
N TYR A 14 -1.53 5.14 4.05
CA TYR A 14 -2.07 5.54 5.34
C TYR A 14 -3.47 6.12 5.18
N ASP A 15 -4.18 6.27 6.30
CA ASP A 15 -5.47 6.94 6.29
C ASP A 15 -5.28 8.46 6.21
N TYR A 16 -6.33 9.18 5.78
CA TYR A 16 -6.32 10.63 5.75
C TYR A 16 -6.15 11.21 7.16
N SER A 17 -5.44 12.34 7.25
CA SER A 17 -5.30 13.08 8.50
C SER A 17 -6.65 13.56 9.03
N ALA A 18 -6.76 13.78 10.35
CA ALA A 18 -7.97 14.29 10.97
C ALA A 18 -8.40 15.65 10.37
N ALA A 19 -7.44 16.54 10.11
CA ALA A 19 -7.68 17.82 9.46
C ALA A 19 -8.27 17.67 8.06
N PHE A 20 -7.72 16.78 7.23
CA PHE A 20 -8.26 16.51 5.89
C PHE A 20 -9.68 15.95 5.96
N LYS A 21 -9.94 15.02 6.89
CA LYS A 21 -11.29 14.45 7.07
C LYS A 21 -12.31 15.51 7.51
N ALA A 22 -11.91 16.44 8.36
CA ALA A 22 -12.77 17.53 8.81
C ALA A 22 -13.16 18.47 7.65
N SER A 23 -12.20 18.80 6.78
CA SER A 23 -12.42 19.71 5.65
C SER A 23 -13.16 19.07 4.48
N PHE A 24 -12.72 17.89 4.05
CA PHE A 24 -13.18 17.28 2.78
C PHE A 24 -14.22 16.18 2.98
N ARG A 25 -14.40 15.68 4.20
CA ARG A 25 -15.37 14.64 4.58
C ARG A 25 -15.39 13.46 3.58
N PRO A 26 -14.23 12.85 3.31
CA PRO A 26 -14.15 11.76 2.35
C PRO A 26 -14.98 10.58 2.84
N MET A 27 -15.59 9.86 1.89
CA MET A 27 -16.32 8.63 2.19
C MET A 27 -15.32 7.49 2.46
N GLY A 28 -14.85 7.42 3.70
CA GLY A 28 -13.96 6.38 4.21
C GLY A 28 -12.47 6.59 3.91
N PRO A 29 -11.62 5.61 4.29
CA PRO A 29 -10.18 5.66 4.04
C PRO A 29 -9.83 5.50 2.55
N PRO A 30 -8.60 5.86 2.14
CA PRO A 30 -8.12 5.60 0.79
C PRO A 30 -8.23 4.10 0.42
N ARG A 31 -8.57 3.81 -0.84
CA ARG A 31 -8.72 2.42 -1.32
C ARG A 31 -7.49 1.55 -1.00
N CYS A 32 -6.28 2.05 -1.24
CA CYS A 32 -5.07 1.27 -0.96
C CYS A 32 -4.84 1.03 0.54
N LYS A 33 -5.27 1.93 1.44
CA LYS A 33 -5.26 1.67 2.89
C LYS A 33 -6.12 0.45 3.23
N VAL A 34 -7.34 0.41 2.70
CA VAL A 34 -8.28 -0.69 2.95
C VAL A 34 -7.73 -2.03 2.44
N VAL A 35 -7.16 -2.04 1.23
CA VAL A 35 -6.57 -3.26 0.63
C VAL A 35 -5.38 -3.74 1.43
N VAL A 36 -4.43 -2.86 1.76
CA VAL A 36 -3.25 -3.22 2.56
C VAL A 36 -3.67 -3.79 3.91
N ASP A 37 -4.63 -3.16 4.60
CA ASP A 37 -5.10 -3.67 5.88
C ASP A 37 -5.79 -5.02 5.77
N ARG A 38 -6.52 -5.30 4.69
CA ARG A 38 -7.13 -6.60 4.45
C ARG A 38 -6.06 -7.68 4.24
N VAL A 39 -5.01 -7.36 3.49
CA VAL A 39 -3.89 -8.29 3.29
C VAL A 39 -3.13 -8.53 4.59
N LYS A 40 -2.78 -7.47 5.34
CA LYS A 40 -2.09 -7.59 6.63
C LYS A 40 -2.89 -8.37 7.68
N ARG A 41 -4.22 -8.28 7.65
CA ARG A 41 -5.11 -9.06 8.53
C ARG A 41 -5.42 -10.47 8.01
N GLY A 42 -4.78 -10.91 6.93
CA GLY A 42 -5.01 -12.24 6.34
C GLY A 42 -6.40 -12.43 5.73
N LYS A 43 -7.17 -11.35 5.49
CA LYS A 43 -8.51 -11.43 4.89
C LYS A 43 -8.47 -11.59 3.36
N VAL A 44 -7.34 -11.24 2.75
CA VAL A 44 -7.09 -11.34 1.31
C VAL A 44 -5.64 -11.77 1.13
N HIS A 45 -5.38 -12.78 0.30
CA HIS A 45 -4.03 -13.14 -0.12
C HIS A 45 -3.77 -12.72 -1.57
N ILE A 46 -2.49 -12.74 -1.95
CA ILE A 46 -2.06 -12.57 -3.33
C ILE A 46 -1.54 -13.94 -3.79
N ASP A 47 -2.25 -14.58 -4.72
CA ASP A 47 -1.90 -15.92 -5.23
C ASP A 47 -0.89 -15.93 -6.38
N VAL A 48 -0.26 -14.78 -6.61
CA VAL A 48 0.71 -14.66 -7.68
C VAL A 48 2.09 -14.90 -7.09
N ASP A 49 2.70 -16.01 -7.50
CA ASP A 49 4.07 -16.33 -7.14
C ASP A 49 5.02 -15.21 -7.55
N ASN A 50 5.96 -14.88 -6.66
CA ASN A 50 6.93 -13.81 -6.86
C ASN A 50 6.28 -12.48 -7.30
N TRP A 51 5.07 -12.16 -6.83
CA TRP A 51 4.39 -10.92 -7.22
C TRP A 51 5.23 -9.67 -6.92
N ARG A 52 6.08 -9.70 -5.89
CA ARG A 52 7.00 -8.61 -5.55
C ARG A 52 8.01 -8.36 -6.66
N GLY A 53 8.65 -9.41 -7.19
CA GLY A 53 9.56 -9.31 -8.32
C GLY A 53 8.87 -8.83 -9.60
N VAL A 54 7.67 -9.35 -9.86
CA VAL A 54 6.83 -8.88 -10.99
C VAL A 54 6.54 -7.38 -10.86
N MET A 55 6.11 -6.94 -9.69
CA MET A 55 5.80 -5.53 -9.43
C MET A 55 7.05 -4.65 -9.51
N ALA A 56 8.17 -5.06 -8.91
CA ALA A 56 9.42 -4.31 -8.92
C ALA A 56 10.01 -4.12 -10.33
N LYS A 57 9.74 -5.05 -11.25
CA LYS A 57 10.16 -4.93 -12.67
C LYS A 57 9.50 -3.74 -13.37
N PHE A 58 8.23 -3.45 -13.06
CA PHE A 58 7.46 -2.38 -13.70
C PHE A 58 7.38 -1.11 -12.85
N PHE A 59 7.49 -1.23 -11.54
CA PHE A 59 7.38 -0.16 -10.56
C PHE A 59 8.60 -0.23 -9.62
N PRO A 60 9.77 0.28 -10.04
CA PRO A 60 10.97 0.22 -9.22
C PRO A 60 10.78 1.01 -7.92
N CYS A 61 11.29 0.46 -6.81
CA CYS A 61 11.17 1.09 -5.49
C CYS A 61 12.09 2.31 -5.37
N ASP A 62 11.68 3.28 -4.54
CA ASP A 62 12.49 4.47 -4.31
C ASP A 62 13.77 4.09 -3.57
N LYS A 63 14.94 4.51 -4.09
CA LYS A 63 16.28 4.11 -3.58
C LYS A 63 16.53 4.44 -2.10
N ASN A 64 15.70 5.31 -1.51
CA ASN A 64 15.82 5.78 -0.14
C ASN A 64 14.74 5.21 0.79
N ASN A 65 13.91 4.26 0.34
CA ASN A 65 12.86 3.65 1.17
C ASN A 65 13.39 2.37 1.83
N THR A 66 13.90 2.49 3.05
CA THR A 66 14.47 1.42 3.88
C THR A 66 13.47 0.32 4.27
N ASN A 67 12.19 0.46 3.95
CA ASN A 67 11.15 -0.56 4.19
C ASN A 67 11.02 -1.61 3.07
N ALA A 68 11.79 -1.49 1.98
CA ALA A 68 11.69 -2.40 0.83
C ALA A 68 12.40 -3.77 1.03
N GLN A 69 12.89 -4.10 2.24
CA GLN A 69 13.72 -5.29 2.50
C GLN A 69 13.21 -6.25 3.60
N VAL A 70 11.90 -6.23 3.94
CA VAL A 70 11.31 -7.25 4.83
C VAL A 70 10.24 -8.06 4.12
#